data_AF-A0A530KDE1-F1
#
_entry.id   AF-A0A530KDE1-F1
#
_cell.length_a   1.000
_cell.length_b   1.000
_cell.length_c   1.000
_cell.angle_alpha   90.00
_cell.angle_beta   90.00
_cell.angle_gamma   90.00
#
_symmetry.space_group_name_H-M   'P 1'
#
loop_
_entity.id
_entity.type
_entity.pdbx_description
1 polymer ?
#
loop_
_entity_poly.entity_id
_entity_poly.type
_entity_poly.pdbx_seq_one_letter_code
_entity_poly.pdbx_strand_id
1 'polypeptide(L)'
;MAITLRQSDADFEQRFAAFLTTKREVSADVDAAVRDIIARVRAEGDGALIDYSLKFDRADLAALGIAVSKDDIARAYKAAAPKTIEALEFARDRIRSHHERQKPKDDRYTDAAGVELGWRWTAVEAVGLYVPGGTASYPSSVLMNAVPARVAGVERVVMVVPAPGGIINPLVLVAADIAGVSEIYRVG
;
A
#
# COMPACT_ATOMS: atom_id res chain seq x y z
N MET A 1 7.54 -18.18 26.12
CA MET A 1 6.86 -19.50 26.21
C MET A 1 5.54 -19.37 25.47
N ALA A 2 5.16 -20.34 24.64
CA ALA A 2 3.89 -20.25 23.89
C ALA A 2 2.71 -20.29 24.87
N ILE A 3 1.72 -19.42 24.67
CA ILE A 3 0.48 -19.46 25.45
C ILE A 3 -0.31 -20.68 25.00
N THR A 4 -0.70 -21.54 25.93
CA THR A 4 -1.55 -22.71 25.66
C THR A 4 -2.86 -22.57 26.44
N LEU A 5 -3.97 -22.61 25.72
CA LEU A 5 -5.33 -22.60 26.25
C LEU A 5 -6.00 -23.93 25.86
N ARG A 6 -6.70 -24.58 26.79
CA ARG A 6 -7.51 -25.78 26.50
C ARG A 6 -8.97 -25.43 26.67
N GLN A 7 -9.80 -25.69 25.66
CA GLN A 7 -11.24 -25.41 25.72
C GLN A 7 -11.95 -26.12 26.88
N SER A 8 -11.40 -27.24 27.35
CA SER A 8 -11.90 -28.01 28.49
C SER A 8 -11.63 -27.38 29.86
N ASP A 9 -10.72 -26.39 29.94
CA ASP A 9 -10.38 -25.78 31.23
C ASP A 9 -11.57 -24.94 31.72
N ALA A 10 -11.88 -25.02 33.01
CA ALA A 10 -13.01 -24.29 33.60
C ALA A 10 -12.87 -22.76 33.47
N ASP A 11 -11.65 -22.26 33.31
CA ASP A 11 -11.31 -20.85 33.14
C ASP A 11 -11.04 -20.47 31.67
N PHE A 12 -11.34 -21.35 30.70
CA PHE A 12 -11.03 -21.16 29.29
C PHE A 12 -11.61 -19.84 28.75
N GLU A 13 -12.90 -19.58 28.95
CA GLU A 13 -13.55 -18.40 28.38
C GLU A 13 -12.91 -17.11 28.90
N GLN A 14 -12.60 -17.05 30.20
CA GLN A 14 -11.92 -15.92 30.82
C GLN A 14 -10.51 -15.72 30.25
N ARG A 15 -9.71 -16.79 30.15
CA ARG A 15 -8.34 -16.74 29.65
C ARG A 15 -8.28 -16.46 28.15
N PHE A 16 -9.23 -16.99 27.39
CA PHE A 16 -9.37 -16.74 25.96
C PHE A 16 -9.79 -15.30 25.69
N ALA A 17 -10.80 -14.78 26.38
CA ALA A 17 -11.19 -13.37 26.27
C ALA A 17 -10.03 -12.42 26.64
N ALA A 18 -9.32 -12.70 27.75
CA ALA A 18 -8.12 -11.94 28.13
C ALA A 18 -7.03 -11.99 27.05
N PHE A 19 -6.77 -13.17 26.49
CA PHE A 19 -5.82 -13.36 25.39
C PHE A 19 -6.23 -12.54 24.16
N LEU A 20 -7.50 -12.56 23.76
CA LEU A 20 -8.02 -11.76 22.63
C LEU A 20 -7.83 -10.25 22.86
N THR A 21 -7.88 -9.79 24.12
CA THR A 21 -7.69 -8.38 24.48
C THR A 21 -6.24 -7.99 24.75
N THR A 22 -5.28 -8.91 24.60
CA THR A 22 -3.85 -8.62 24.79
C THR A 22 -3.39 -7.66 23.69
N LYS A 23 -3.54 -6.36 23.92
CA LYS A 23 -3.10 -5.31 23.00
C LYS A 23 -1.57 -5.26 22.98
N ARG A 24 -1.02 -5.08 21.78
CA ARG A 24 0.25 -4.35 21.63
C ARG A 24 -0.09 -2.88 21.88
N GLU A 25 0.16 -2.39 23.08
CA GLU A 25 -0.08 -0.97 23.40
C GLU A 25 0.67 -0.08 22.40
N VAL A 26 -0.07 0.87 21.80
CA VAL A 26 0.53 2.00 21.10
C VAL A 26 0.82 3.03 22.18
N SER A 27 2.10 3.36 22.41
CA SER A 27 2.46 4.32 23.45
C SER A 27 2.02 5.72 23.05
N ALA A 28 1.55 6.52 24.01
CA ALA A 28 1.18 7.92 23.79
C ALA A 28 2.33 8.76 23.18
N ASP A 29 3.57 8.31 23.34
CA ASP A 29 4.77 8.94 22.78
C ASP A 29 4.79 8.89 21.24
N VAL A 30 4.23 7.85 20.62
CA VAL A 30 4.16 7.73 19.15
C VAL A 30 3.19 8.75 18.57
N ASP A 31 2.04 8.97 19.23
CA ASP A 31 1.00 9.88 18.74
C ASP A 31 1.50 11.34 18.67
N ALA A 32 2.25 11.79 19.68
CA ALA A 32 2.84 13.12 19.69
C ALA A 32 3.88 13.28 18.57
N ALA A 33 4.78 12.31 18.42
CA ALA A 33 5.83 12.35 17.39
C ALA A 33 5.25 12.36 15.97
N VAL A 34 4.24 11.51 15.69
CA VAL A 34 3.60 11.46 14.36
C VAL A 34 2.85 12.76 14.06
N ARG A 35 2.19 13.36 15.06
CA ARG A 35 1.51 14.65 14.90
C ARG A 35 2.47 15.76 14.47
N ASP A 36 3.64 15.82 15.10
CA ASP A 36 4.67 16.82 14.77
C ASP A 36 5.26 16.59 13.38
N ILE A 37 5.49 15.33 12.99
CA ILE A 37 5.94 14.98 11.63
C ILE A 37 4.94 15.47 10.58
N ILE A 38 3.66 15.16 10.76
CA ILE A 38 2.59 15.57 9.83
C ILE A 38 2.50 17.09 9.74
N ALA A 39 2.52 17.79 10.89
CA ALA A 39 2.46 19.24 10.93
C ALA A 39 3.63 19.88 10.17
N ARG A 40 4.83 19.35 10.36
CA ARG A 40 6.04 19.85 9.70
C ARG A 40 6.04 19.60 8.20
N VAL A 41 5.69 18.39 7.75
CA VAL A 41 5.56 18.09 6.30
C VAL A 41 4.52 18.97 5.64
N ARG A 42 3.42 19.29 6.34
CA ARG A 42 2.40 20.22 5.81
C ARG A 42 2.91 21.65 5.66
N ALA A 43 3.77 22.12 6.56
CA ALA A 43 4.29 23.48 6.56
C ALA A 43 5.50 23.66 5.62
N GLU A 44 6.38 22.66 5.55
CA GLU A 44 7.69 22.75 4.90
C GLU A 44 7.80 21.92 3.61
N GLY A 45 6.83 21.03 3.33
CA GLY A 45 6.79 20.22 2.12
C GLY A 45 8.02 19.31 1.98
N ASP A 46 8.62 19.31 0.79
CA ASP A 46 9.74 18.45 0.41
C ASP A 46 10.96 18.59 1.32
N GLY A 47 11.21 19.78 1.88
CA GLY A 47 12.32 19.99 2.81
C GLY A 47 12.20 19.09 4.04
N ALA A 48 11.00 19.01 4.64
CA ALA A 48 10.76 18.13 5.77
C ALA A 48 10.76 16.64 5.37
N LEU A 49 10.30 16.30 4.16
CA LEU A 49 10.38 14.92 3.66
C LEU A 49 11.83 14.45 3.53
N ILE A 50 12.70 15.26 2.92
CA ILE A 50 14.12 14.95 2.76
C ILE A 50 14.78 14.76 4.14
N ASP A 51 14.49 15.66 5.09
CA ASP A 51 15.02 15.57 6.45
C ASP A 51 14.59 14.28 7.16
N TYR A 52 13.30 13.92 7.08
CA TYR A 52 12.79 12.72 7.74
C TYR A 52 13.28 11.44 7.07
N SER A 53 13.40 11.39 5.74
CA SER A 53 13.99 10.26 5.04
C SER A 53 15.48 10.09 5.36
N LEU A 54 16.24 11.17 5.51
CA LEU A 54 17.61 11.08 5.98
C LEU A 54 17.68 10.56 7.41
N LYS A 55 16.78 11.01 8.29
CA LYS A 55 16.74 10.61 9.70
C LYS A 55 16.34 9.15 9.91
N PHE A 56 15.27 8.69 9.27
CA PHE A 56 14.66 7.39 9.53
C PHE A 56 15.18 6.30 8.57
N ASP A 57 15.32 6.62 7.28
CA ASP A 57 15.76 5.67 6.26
C ASP A 57 17.26 5.73 5.98
N ARG A 58 17.97 6.75 6.50
CA ARG A 58 19.38 7.02 6.13
C ARG A 58 19.55 7.17 4.62
N ALA A 59 18.53 7.74 3.96
CA ALA A 59 18.49 7.96 2.52
C ALA A 59 18.59 9.45 2.22
N ASP A 60 19.63 9.85 1.50
CA ASP A 60 19.80 11.23 1.05
C ASP A 60 18.96 11.48 -0.22
N LEU A 61 17.71 11.90 -0.03
CA LEU A 61 16.80 12.19 -1.14
C LEU A 61 17.15 13.47 -1.90
N ALA A 62 17.99 14.36 -1.35
CA ALA A 62 18.48 15.51 -2.09
C ALA A 62 19.43 15.07 -3.22
N ALA A 63 20.21 14.01 -2.99
CA ALA A 63 21.08 13.40 -3.99
C ALA A 63 20.35 12.37 -4.87
N LEU A 64 19.50 11.51 -4.29
CA LEU A 64 18.83 10.41 -4.99
C LEU A 64 17.59 10.86 -5.79
N GLY A 65 16.97 11.97 -5.40
CA GLY A 65 15.65 12.37 -5.86
C GLY A 65 14.51 11.62 -5.17
N ILE A 66 13.43 12.35 -4.86
CA ILE A 66 12.24 11.79 -4.21
C ILE A 66 11.51 10.81 -5.13
N ALA A 67 11.34 11.16 -6.41
CA ALA A 67 10.63 10.33 -7.39
C ALA A 67 11.54 9.26 -8.01
N VAL A 68 11.04 8.04 -8.11
CA VAL A 68 11.69 6.95 -8.84
C VAL A 68 11.55 7.20 -10.34
N SER A 69 12.67 7.13 -11.05
CA SER A 69 12.71 7.39 -12.49
C SER A 69 12.36 6.14 -13.31
N LYS A 70 12.04 6.33 -14.60
CA LYS A 70 11.88 5.20 -15.54
C LYS A 70 13.16 4.37 -15.67
N ASP A 71 14.33 5.00 -15.52
CA ASP A 71 15.61 4.30 -15.56
C ASP A 71 15.83 3.41 -14.33
N ASP A 72 15.33 3.81 -13.16
CA ASP A 72 15.32 2.95 -11.96
C ASP A 72 14.47 1.69 -12.20
N ILE A 73 13.28 1.87 -12.77
CA ILE A 73 12.38 0.75 -13.12
C ILE A 73 13.05 -0.15 -14.16
N ALA A 74 13.67 0.41 -15.20
CA ALA A 74 14.39 -0.36 -16.20
C ALA A 74 15.57 -1.15 -15.61
N ARG A 75 16.31 -0.57 -14.64
CA ARG A 75 17.34 -1.30 -13.89
C ARG A 75 16.74 -2.43 -13.05
N ALA A 76 15.58 -2.21 -12.46
CA ALA A 76 14.89 -3.23 -11.68
C ALA A 76 14.48 -4.45 -12.52
N TYR A 77 13.97 -4.22 -13.73
CA TYR A 77 13.69 -5.30 -14.69
C TYR A 77 14.95 -6.09 -15.07
N LYS A 78 16.08 -5.41 -15.30
CA LYS A 78 17.35 -6.08 -15.62
C LYS A 78 17.88 -6.93 -14.46
N ALA A 79 17.58 -6.55 -13.22
CA ALA A 79 18.00 -7.28 -12.03
C ALA A 79 17.05 -8.45 -11.68
N ALA A 80 15.83 -8.47 -12.22
CA ALA A 80 14.83 -9.50 -11.93
C ALA A 80 15.01 -10.73 -12.84
N ALA A 81 14.88 -11.93 -12.26
CA ALA A 81 14.90 -13.16 -13.04
C ALA A 81 13.64 -13.25 -13.93
N PRO A 82 13.74 -13.64 -15.21
CA PRO A 82 12.59 -13.70 -16.13
C PRO A 82 11.40 -14.51 -15.58
N LYS A 83 11.67 -15.69 -15.00
CA LYS A 83 10.62 -16.52 -14.37
C LYS A 83 9.90 -15.84 -13.21
N THR A 84 10.55 -14.90 -12.52
CA THR A 84 9.92 -14.14 -11.45
C THR A 84 9.00 -13.07 -12.01
N ILE A 85 9.39 -12.42 -13.11
CA ILE A 85 8.52 -11.48 -13.83
C ILE A 85 7.27 -12.21 -14.34
N GLU A 86 7.44 -13.35 -15.01
CA GLU A 86 6.33 -14.20 -15.48
C GLU A 86 5.37 -14.58 -14.34
N ALA A 87 5.90 -14.93 -13.16
CA ALA A 87 5.09 -15.24 -11.99
C ALA A 87 4.31 -14.02 -11.46
N LEU A 88 4.90 -12.80 -11.52
CA LEU A 88 4.22 -11.56 -11.14
C LEU A 88 3.11 -11.20 -12.12
N GLU A 89 3.34 -11.37 -13.42
CA GLU A 89 2.32 -11.15 -14.47
C GLU A 89 1.17 -12.15 -14.32
N PHE A 90 1.48 -13.43 -14.11
CA PHE A 90 0.47 -14.45 -13.83
C PHE A 90 -0.37 -14.10 -12.59
N ALA A 91 0.27 -13.65 -11.51
CA ALA A 91 -0.42 -13.20 -10.31
C ALA A 91 -1.31 -11.98 -10.59
N ARG A 92 -0.78 -10.96 -11.28
CA ARG A 92 -1.53 -9.76 -11.70
C ARG A 92 -2.80 -10.15 -12.45
N ASP A 93 -2.70 -11.03 -13.45
CA ASP A 93 -3.84 -11.39 -14.30
C ASP A 93 -4.94 -12.11 -13.52
N ARG A 94 -4.56 -12.98 -12.58
CA ARG A 94 -5.52 -13.65 -11.70
C ARG A 94 -6.20 -12.67 -10.73
N ILE A 95 -5.43 -11.75 -10.14
CA ILE A 95 -5.96 -10.72 -9.25
C ILE A 95 -6.94 -9.81 -10.02
N ARG A 96 -6.55 -9.37 -11.21
CA ARG A 96 -7.39 -8.56 -12.11
C ARG A 96 -8.69 -9.28 -12.44
N SER A 97 -8.61 -10.52 -12.94
CA SER A 97 -9.77 -11.32 -13.32
C SER A 97 -10.77 -11.49 -12.16
N HIS A 98 -10.27 -11.65 -10.93
CA HIS A 98 -11.15 -11.72 -9.76
C HIS A 98 -11.85 -10.39 -9.45
N HIS A 99 -11.10 -9.29 -9.41
CA HIS A 99 -11.65 -7.98 -9.04
C HIS A 99 -12.57 -7.39 -10.12
N GLU A 100 -12.36 -7.73 -11.40
CA GLU A 100 -13.27 -7.34 -12.49
C GLU A 100 -14.69 -7.86 -12.27
N ARG A 101 -14.83 -9.03 -11.64
CA ARG A 101 -16.13 -9.62 -11.29
C ARG A 101 -16.84 -8.89 -10.14
N GLN A 102 -16.09 -8.13 -9.34
CA GLN A 102 -16.61 -7.40 -8.17
C GLN A 102 -16.99 -5.96 -8.51
N LYS A 103 -16.69 -5.49 -9.73
CA LYS A 103 -16.98 -4.11 -10.13
C LYS A 103 -18.49 -3.84 -10.01
N PRO A 104 -18.89 -2.79 -9.27
CA PRO A 104 -20.30 -2.48 -9.08
C PRO A 104 -20.93 -2.03 -10.39
N LYS A 105 -22.26 -2.17 -10.48
CA LYS A 105 -23.06 -1.70 -11.59
C LYS A 105 -23.88 -0.50 -11.14
N ASP A 106 -23.93 0.50 -12.00
CA ASP A 106 -24.88 1.59 -11.88
C ASP A 106 -26.30 1.04 -12.00
N ASP A 107 -27.25 1.76 -11.42
CA ASP A 107 -28.66 1.45 -11.60
C ASP A 107 -29.47 2.73 -11.78
N ARG A 108 -30.52 2.63 -12.59
CA ARG A 108 -31.43 3.73 -12.90
C ARG A 108 -32.79 3.15 -13.22
N TYR A 109 -33.82 3.60 -12.50
CA TYR A 109 -35.18 3.10 -12.62
C TYR A 109 -36.20 4.21 -12.43
N THR A 110 -37.43 3.95 -12.88
CA THR A 110 -38.59 4.82 -12.62
C THR A 110 -39.52 4.09 -11.66
N ASP A 111 -39.93 4.76 -10.60
CA ASP A 111 -40.86 4.18 -9.63
C ASP A 111 -42.33 4.24 -10.11
N ALA A 112 -43.24 3.70 -9.30
CA ALA A 112 -44.67 3.69 -9.61
C ALA A 112 -45.31 5.09 -9.63
N ALA A 113 -44.65 6.11 -9.06
CA ALA A 113 -45.08 7.50 -9.10
C ALA A 113 -44.54 8.24 -10.35
N GLY A 114 -43.75 7.57 -11.20
CA GLY A 114 -43.13 8.18 -12.37
C GLY A 114 -41.84 8.96 -12.07
N VAL A 115 -41.30 8.83 -10.85
CA VAL A 115 -40.05 9.51 -10.44
C VAL A 115 -38.86 8.67 -10.89
N GLU A 116 -37.88 9.32 -11.49
CA GLU A 116 -36.63 8.69 -11.88
C GLU A 116 -35.63 8.71 -10.72
N LEU A 117 -35.07 7.55 -10.39
CA LEU A 117 -34.15 7.31 -9.29
C LEU A 117 -32.96 6.48 -9.77
N GLY A 118 -31.82 6.59 -9.10
CA GLY A 118 -30.65 5.78 -9.44
C GLY A 118 -29.42 6.10 -8.61
N TRP A 119 -28.38 5.31 -8.82
CA TRP A 119 -27.05 5.53 -8.30
C TRP A 119 -26.00 5.28 -9.37
N ARG A 120 -24.88 5.99 -9.25
CA ARG A 120 -23.73 5.86 -10.14
C ARG A 120 -22.47 5.65 -9.32
N TRP A 121 -21.67 4.69 -9.74
CA TRP A 121 -20.35 4.42 -9.21
C TRP A 121 -19.29 5.12 -10.05
N THR A 122 -18.41 5.86 -9.39
CA THR A 122 -17.25 6.49 -10.01
C THR A 122 -16.02 6.14 -9.20
N ALA A 123 -14.90 5.88 -9.90
CA ALA A 123 -13.63 5.72 -9.22
C ALA A 123 -13.23 7.02 -8.52
N VAL A 124 -12.45 6.90 -7.44
CA VAL A 124 -11.70 8.04 -6.91
C VAL A 124 -10.65 8.48 -7.93
N GLU A 125 -10.38 9.78 -8.00
CA GLU A 125 -9.49 10.37 -9.01
C GLU A 125 -8.03 9.92 -8.81
N ALA A 126 -7.59 9.89 -7.55
CA ALA A 126 -6.24 9.50 -7.17
C ALA A 126 -6.22 8.67 -5.88
N VAL A 127 -5.30 7.71 -5.80
CA VAL A 127 -5.01 6.93 -4.57
C VAL A 127 -3.52 6.90 -4.27
N GLY A 128 -3.18 6.89 -2.98
CA GLY A 128 -1.83 6.63 -2.49
C GLY A 128 -1.74 5.23 -1.88
N LEU A 129 -0.73 4.47 -2.29
CA LEU A 129 -0.43 3.13 -1.80
C LEU A 129 0.86 3.19 -0.98
N TYR A 130 0.76 2.91 0.31
CA TYR A 130 1.93 2.76 1.17
C TYR A 130 2.45 1.33 1.10
N VAL A 131 3.71 1.17 0.71
CA VAL A 131 4.39 -0.13 0.64
C VAL A 131 5.59 -0.10 1.57
N PRO A 132 5.67 -0.97 2.59
CA PRO A 132 6.83 -1.02 3.48
C PRO A 132 8.15 -1.25 2.73
N GLY A 133 9.20 -0.58 3.19
CA GLY A 133 10.58 -0.76 2.72
C GLY A 133 11.32 -1.90 3.44
N GLY A 134 12.59 -2.10 3.07
CA GLY A 134 13.48 -3.07 3.71
C GLY A 134 13.07 -4.53 3.52
N THR A 135 13.19 -5.35 4.56
CA THR A 135 12.93 -6.80 4.52
C THR A 135 11.46 -7.18 4.44
N ALA A 136 10.55 -6.23 4.70
CA ALA A 136 9.10 -6.40 4.59
C ALA A 136 8.55 -5.97 3.21
N SER A 137 9.43 -5.75 2.23
CA SER A 137 9.07 -5.21 0.92
C SER A 137 8.62 -6.34 -0.03
N TYR A 138 7.30 -6.56 -0.09
CA TYR A 138 6.69 -7.67 -0.84
C TYR A 138 6.05 -7.20 -2.17
N PRO A 139 6.49 -7.71 -3.33
CA PRO A 139 5.88 -7.37 -4.61
C PRO A 139 4.41 -7.81 -4.70
N SER A 140 4.01 -8.86 -3.99
CA SER A 140 2.61 -9.30 -3.90
C SER A 140 1.69 -8.27 -3.25
N SER A 141 2.18 -7.52 -2.26
CA SER A 141 1.40 -6.46 -1.61
C SER A 141 1.16 -5.30 -2.56
N VAL A 142 2.12 -5.00 -3.44
CA VAL A 142 1.95 -4.01 -4.52
C VAL A 142 0.83 -4.45 -5.46
N LEU A 143 0.87 -5.68 -5.97
CA LEU A 143 -0.15 -6.20 -6.87
C LEU A 143 -1.56 -6.18 -6.23
N MET A 144 -1.66 -6.61 -4.97
CA MET A 144 -2.95 -6.66 -4.26
C MET A 144 -3.56 -5.28 -3.98
N ASN A 145 -2.76 -4.22 -3.90
CA ASN A 145 -3.28 -2.86 -3.70
C ASN A 145 -3.51 -2.12 -5.02
N ALA A 146 -2.58 -2.22 -5.97
CA ALA A 146 -2.62 -1.44 -7.21
C ALA A 146 -3.58 -2.02 -8.26
N VAL A 147 -3.66 -3.35 -8.39
CA VAL A 147 -4.53 -3.98 -9.40
C VAL A 147 -6.01 -3.64 -9.16
N PRO A 148 -6.57 -3.73 -7.94
CA PRO A 148 -7.96 -3.33 -7.69
C PRO A 148 -8.22 -1.85 -7.98
N ALA A 149 -7.28 -0.95 -7.67
CA ALA A 149 -7.40 0.47 -7.99
C ALA A 149 -7.50 0.69 -9.52
N ARG A 150 -6.70 -0.03 -10.31
CA ARG A 150 -6.78 0.02 -11.78
C ARG A 150 -8.06 -0.59 -12.33
N VAL A 151 -8.54 -1.69 -11.74
CA VAL A 151 -9.82 -2.30 -12.15
C VAL A 151 -11.01 -1.37 -11.85
N ALA A 152 -10.98 -0.67 -10.71
CA ALA A 152 -11.98 0.32 -10.33
C ALA A 152 -12.03 1.49 -11.33
N GLY A 153 -10.89 1.84 -11.94
CA GLY A 153 -10.76 2.92 -12.91
C GLY A 153 -10.06 4.16 -12.36
N VAL A 154 -9.29 4.04 -11.28
CA VAL A 154 -8.50 5.15 -10.75
C VAL A 154 -7.47 5.59 -11.79
N GLU A 155 -7.38 6.88 -12.08
CA GLU A 155 -6.48 7.44 -13.10
C GLU A 155 -5.06 7.64 -12.55
N ARG A 156 -4.94 8.17 -11.33
CA ARG A 156 -3.64 8.43 -10.69
C ARG A 156 -3.41 7.50 -9.49
N VAL A 157 -2.60 6.47 -9.69
CA VAL A 157 -2.16 5.57 -8.61
C VAL A 157 -0.75 5.93 -8.22
N VAL A 158 -0.56 6.46 -7.02
CA VAL A 158 0.74 6.81 -6.45
C VAL A 158 1.17 5.71 -5.49
N MET A 159 2.43 5.29 -5.54
CA MET A 159 3.04 4.42 -4.55
C MET A 159 4.12 5.18 -3.78
N VAL A 160 4.12 5.06 -2.47
CA VAL A 160 5.23 5.50 -1.62
C VAL A 160 5.88 4.26 -1.02
N VAL A 161 7.20 4.19 -1.11
CA VAL A 161 8.01 3.10 -0.55
C VAL A 161 9.30 3.70 0.03
N PRO A 162 9.54 3.59 1.34
CA PRO A 162 10.79 4.08 1.91
C PRO A 162 11.94 3.26 1.35
N ALA A 163 13.09 3.91 1.17
CA ALA A 163 14.29 3.29 0.61
C ALA A 163 15.41 3.25 1.67
N PRO A 164 15.33 2.42 2.72
CA PRO A 164 16.39 2.33 3.72
C PRO A 164 17.77 2.09 3.09
N GLY A 165 18.73 2.97 3.40
CA GLY A 165 20.07 2.97 2.78
C GLY A 165 20.08 3.35 1.30
N GLY A 166 19.03 3.99 0.79
CA GLY A 166 18.87 4.40 -0.61
C GLY A 166 18.43 3.29 -1.56
N ILE A 167 18.05 2.12 -1.05
CA ILE A 167 17.78 0.92 -1.86
C ILE A 167 16.31 0.53 -1.78
N ILE A 168 15.69 0.29 -2.94
CA ILE A 168 14.36 -0.31 -3.07
C ILE A 168 14.51 -1.72 -3.63
N ASN A 169 13.70 -2.67 -3.14
CA ASN A 169 13.61 -4.00 -3.72
C ASN A 169 13.22 -3.92 -5.22
N PRO A 170 14.06 -4.42 -6.15
CA PRO A 170 13.77 -4.39 -7.58
C PRO A 170 12.42 -5.01 -7.94
N LEU A 171 12.02 -6.09 -7.26
CA LEU A 171 10.74 -6.75 -7.54
C LEU A 171 9.54 -5.88 -7.17
N VAL A 172 9.66 -4.96 -6.21
CA VAL A 172 8.59 -4.00 -5.88
C VAL A 172 8.41 -2.98 -6.98
N LEU A 173 9.51 -2.48 -7.58
CA LEU A 173 9.43 -1.58 -8.72
C LEU A 173 8.83 -2.27 -9.96
N VAL A 174 9.26 -3.51 -10.22
CA VAL A 174 8.70 -4.34 -11.31
C VAL A 174 7.20 -4.59 -11.08
N ALA A 175 6.80 -4.98 -9.87
CA ALA A 175 5.39 -5.21 -9.55
C ALA A 175 4.54 -3.94 -9.66
N ALA A 176 5.09 -2.78 -9.28
CA ALA A 176 4.41 -1.49 -9.40
C ALA A 176 4.14 -1.16 -10.87
N ASP A 177 5.13 -1.31 -11.74
CA ASP A 177 4.99 -1.09 -13.18
C ASP A 177 3.99 -2.08 -13.81
N ILE A 178 4.11 -3.39 -13.51
CA ILE A 178 3.19 -4.45 -13.96
C ILE A 178 1.74 -4.18 -13.53
N ALA A 179 1.51 -3.72 -12.30
CA ALA A 179 0.19 -3.37 -11.78
C ALA A 179 -0.32 -2.01 -12.29
N GLY A 180 0.52 -1.28 -13.01
CA GLY A 180 0.22 -0.01 -13.62
C GLY A 180 0.25 1.16 -12.65
N VAL A 181 1.08 1.18 -11.61
CA VAL A 181 1.27 2.38 -10.76
C VAL A 181 1.76 3.57 -11.61
N SER A 182 1.20 4.77 -11.42
CA SER A 182 1.57 5.98 -12.18
C SER A 182 2.89 6.59 -11.72
N GLU A 183 3.05 6.74 -10.41
CA GLU A 183 4.13 7.50 -9.78
C GLU A 183 4.64 6.75 -8.56
N ILE A 184 5.96 6.73 -8.36
CA ILE A 184 6.58 6.04 -7.23
C ILE A 184 7.54 7.01 -6.53
N TYR A 185 7.43 7.12 -5.20
CA TYR A 185 8.28 7.99 -4.38
C TYR A 185 9.00 7.24 -3.27
N ARG A 186 10.26 7.61 -3.01
CA ARG A 186 11.19 6.98 -2.07
C ARG A 186 10.97 7.38 -0.60
N VAL A 187 9.71 7.52 -0.17
CA VAL A 187 9.33 8.01 1.17
C VAL A 187 8.40 7.02 1.88
N GLY A 188 8.38 7.05 3.21
CA GLY A 188 7.50 6.22 4.04
C GLY A 188 7.54 6.55 5.52
#